data_AF-A0A1B9BZR9-F1
#
_entry.id   AF-A0A1B9BZR9-F1
#
_cell.length_a   1.000
_cell.length_b   1.000
_cell.length_c   1.000
_cell.angle_alpha   90.00
_cell.angle_beta   90.00
_cell.angle_gamma   90.00
#
_symmetry.space_group_name_H-M   'P 1'
#
loop_
_entity.id
_entity.type
_entity.pdbx_description
1 polymer ?
#
loop_
_entity_poly.entity_id
_entity_poly.type
_entity_poly.pdbx_seq_one_letter_code
_entity_poly.pdbx_strand_id
1 'polypeptide(L)' 'MIILDDRVNQQATLITSQLPVNHWHEYLGEPTLADAVLDGLLQSAHQLDLKGDYSLRHHRDAHEKDQKLTHRDHLSRKWR' A
#
# COMPACT_ATOMS: atom_id res chain seq x y z
N MET A 1 8.79 -2.72 25.94
CA MET A 1 7.59 -3.34 25.38
C MET A 1 7.38 -2.75 23.99
N ILE A 2 7.05 -3.55 22.98
CA ILE A 2 6.94 -3.08 21.59
C ILE A 2 5.71 -2.16 21.50
N ILE A 3 5.77 -1.06 20.75
CA ILE A 3 4.69 -0.04 20.66
C ILE A 3 3.32 -0.66 20.31
N LEU A 4 3.33 -1.77 19.59
CA LEU A 4 2.12 -2.50 19.21
C LEU A 4 1.35 -3.03 20.41
N ASP A 5 2.05 -3.52 21.42
CA ASP A 5 1.48 -4.17 22.61
C ASP A 5 0.62 -3.19 23.43
N ASP A 6 1.09 -1.95 23.60
CA ASP A 6 0.32 -0.87 24.26
C ASP A 6 -0.95 -0.48 23.49
N ARG A 7 -1.03 -0.79 22.18
CA ARG A 7 -2.16 -0.42 21.32
C ARG A 7 -3.18 -1.53 21.16
N VAL A 8 -2.79 -2.79 21.42
CA VAL A 8 -3.70 -3.94 21.33
C VAL A 8 -4.92 -3.68 22.23
N ASN A 9 -6.12 -3.89 21.68
CA ASN A 9 -7.41 -3.68 22.35
C ASN A 9 -7.72 -2.26 22.85
N GLN A 10 -6.85 -1.26 22.60
CA GLN A 10 -7.09 0.13 22.99
C GLN A 10 -7.47 1.01 21.80
N GLN A 11 -6.84 0.80 20.64
CA GLN A 11 -7.04 1.65 19.46
C GLN A 11 -6.92 0.86 18.17
N ALA A 12 -7.65 1.28 17.13
CA ALA A 12 -7.49 0.72 15.79
C ALA A 12 -6.10 1.05 15.23
N THR A 13 -5.46 0.04 14.61
CA THR A 13 -4.14 0.18 13.97
C THR A 13 -4.23 -0.37 12.55
N LEU A 14 -3.88 0.47 11.56
CA LEU A 14 -3.80 0.08 10.16
C LEU A 14 -2.34 -0.14 9.76
N ILE A 15 -2.05 -1.29 9.19
CA ILE A 15 -0.72 -1.65 8.69
C ILE A 15 -0.85 -1.94 7.19
N THR A 16 0.07 -1.40 6.41
CA THR A 16 0.19 -1.70 4.98
C THR A 16 1.55 -2.33 4.73
N SER A 17 1.58 -3.38 3.93
CA SER A 17 2.80 -4.07 3.55
C SER A 17 2.73 -4.45 2.07
N GLN A 18 3.91 -4.49 1.44
CA GLN A 18 4.07 -5.06 0.10
C GLN A 18 4.38 -6.55 0.15
N LEU A 19 4.63 -7.09 1.34
CA LEU A 19 4.84 -8.51 1.58
C LEU A 19 3.53 -9.11 2.11
N PRO A 20 3.08 -10.25 1.58
CA PRO A 20 1.99 -10.98 2.19
C PRO A 20 2.36 -11.42 3.62
N VAL A 21 1.38 -11.53 4.51
CA VAL A 21 1.58 -11.72 5.96
C VAL A 21 2.40 -12.97 6.29
N ASN A 22 2.24 -14.04 5.51
CA ASN A 22 3.00 -15.29 5.66
C ASN A 22 4.53 -15.12 5.50
N HIS A 23 4.99 -14.08 4.80
CA HIS A 23 6.41 -13.78 4.63
C HIS A 23 6.99 -12.89 5.74
N TRP A 24 6.16 -12.34 6.63
CA TRP A 24 6.63 -11.42 7.66
C TRP A 24 7.49 -12.13 8.70
N HIS A 25 7.16 -13.38 9.03
CA HIS A 25 7.92 -14.17 10.00
C HIS A 25 9.37 -14.36 9.53
N GLU A 26 9.58 -14.70 8.25
CA GLU A 26 10.90 -14.81 7.65
C GLU A 26 11.61 -13.46 7.55
N TYR A 27 10.88 -12.41 7.16
CA TYR A 27 11.44 -11.06 7.01
C TYR A 27 11.96 -10.47 8.34
N LEU A 28 11.35 -10.80 9.47
CA LEU A 28 11.78 -10.32 10.79
C LEU A 28 13.08 -10.97 11.27
N GLY A 29 13.48 -12.13 10.72
CA GLY A 29 14.79 -12.76 10.92
C GLY A 29 15.07 -13.35 12.30
N GLU A 30 14.28 -13.00 13.33
CA GLU A 30 14.36 -13.54 14.69
C GLU A 30 13.06 -14.28 15.04
N PRO A 31 13.05 -15.62 15.10
CA PRO A 31 11.82 -16.41 15.29
C PRO A 31 11.03 -16.02 16.54
N THR A 32 11.71 -15.84 17.67
CA THR A 32 11.06 -15.54 18.94
C THR A 32 10.39 -14.17 18.93
N LEU A 33 11.05 -13.17 18.33
CA LEU A 33 10.49 -11.83 18.18
C LEU A 33 9.36 -11.80 17.15
N ALA A 34 9.53 -12.56 16.06
CA ALA A 34 8.55 -12.66 14.99
C ALA A 34 7.23 -13.25 15.52
N ASP A 35 7.30 -14.36 16.25
CA ASP A 35 6.13 -14.97 16.89
C ASP A 35 5.45 -13.98 17.84
N ALA A 36 6.19 -13.34 18.74
CA ALA A 36 5.62 -12.39 19.71
C ALA A 36 4.92 -11.19 19.03
N VAL A 37 5.50 -10.65 17.96
CA VAL A 37 4.92 -9.53 17.20
C VAL A 37 3.69 -9.98 16.41
N LEU A 38 3.77 -11.13 15.74
CA LEU A 38 2.70 -11.64 14.90
C LEU A 38 1.51 -12.12 15.74
N ASP A 39 1.73 -12.72 16.90
CA ASP A 39 0.66 -13.08 17.83
C ASP A 39 -0.14 -11.85 18.25
N GLY A 40 0.53 -10.77 18.67
CA GLY A 40 -0.15 -9.54 19.08
C GLY A 40 -0.88 -8.83 17.93
N LEU A 41 -0.29 -8.83 16.73
CA LEU A 41 -0.85 -8.16 15.56
C LEU A 41 -2.01 -8.94 14.93
N LEU A 42 -1.83 -10.23 14.70
CA LEU A 42 -2.72 -11.02 13.85
C LEU A 42 -3.91 -11.58 14.62
N GLN A 43 -3.83 -11.69 15.96
CA GLN A 43 -4.91 -12.22 16.79
C GLN A 43 -6.26 -11.52 16.57
N SER A 44 -6.25 -10.21 16.28
CA SER A 44 -7.47 -9.41 16.03
C SER A 44 -7.48 -8.67 14.69
N ALA A 45 -6.54 -8.99 13.78
CA ALA A 45 -6.44 -8.30 12.50
C ALA A 45 -7.47 -8.79 11.48
N HIS A 46 -8.04 -7.83 10.75
CA HIS A 46 -8.71 -8.10 9.48
C HIS A 46 -7.70 -7.97 8.34
N GLN A 47 -7.40 -9.08 7.67
CA GLN A 47 -6.45 -9.11 6.56
C GLN A 47 -7.17 -8.75 5.25
N LEU A 48 -6.61 -7.81 4.50
CA LEU A 48 -7.13 -7.35 3.22
C LEU A 48 -6.03 -7.48 2.17
N ASP A 49 -6.14 -8.51 1.33
CA ASP A 49 -5.23 -8.72 0.21
C ASP A 49 -5.62 -7.79 -0.95
N LEU A 50 -4.88 -6.69 -1.07
CA LEU A 50 -5.08 -5.73 -2.14
C LEU A 50 -4.53 -6.31 -3.46
N LYS A 51 -5.41 -6.50 -4.43
CA LYS A 51 -5.07 -6.88 -5.81
C LYS A 51 -5.32 -5.71 -6.74
N GLY A 52 -4.45 -5.53 -7.72
CA GLY A 52 -4.63 -4.53 -8.77
C GLY A 52 -3.78 -4.88 -9.99
N ASP A 53 -4.37 -4.77 -11.17
CA ASP A 53 -3.71 -5.07 -12.44
C ASP A 53 -2.62 -4.04 -12.79
N TYR A 54 -2.73 -2.84 -12.21
CA TYR A 54 -1.78 -1.75 -12.42
C TYR A 54 -1.72 -0.81 -11.22
N SER A 55 -0.56 -0.17 -11.04
CA SER A 55 -0.38 0.89 -10.04
C SER A 55 -1.24 2.10 -10.38
N LEU A 56 -2.00 2.59 -9.38
CA LEU A 56 -2.82 3.81 -9.51
C LEU A 56 -1.98 5.07 -9.80
N ARG A 57 -0.65 5.04 -9.61
CA ARG A 57 0.24 6.14 -10.02
C ARG A 57 0.25 6.34 -11.54
N HIS A 58 0.21 5.26 -12.32
CA HIS A 58 0.21 5.32 -13.79
C HIS A 58 -1.10 5.89 -14.36
N HIS A 59 -2.21 5.82 -13.61
CA HIS A 59 -3.49 6.40 -14.03
C HIS A 59 -3.42 7.93 -14.15
N ARG A 60 -2.58 8.59 -13.33
CA ARG A 60 -2.39 10.05 -13.39
C ARG A 60 -1.60 10.47 -14.62
N ASP A 61 -0.62 9.68 -15.03
CA ASP A 61 0.24 9.97 -16.19
C ASP A 61 -0.52 9.86 -17.52
N ALA A 62 -1.50 8.95 -17.61
CA ALA A 62 -2.37 8.82 -18.78
C ALA A 62 -3.27 10.06 -18.93
N HIS A 63 -3.92 10.47 -17.84
CA HIS A 63 -4.83 11.62 -17.84
C HIS A 63 -4.11 12.95 -18.16
N GLU A 64 -2.85 13.09 -17.76
CA GLU A 64 -2.03 14.27 -18.04
C GLU A 64 -1.54 14.32 -19.50
N LYS A 65 -1.24 13.16 -20.11
CA LYS A 65 -0.87 13.07 -21.53
C LYS A 65 -2.04 13.41 -22.45
N ASP A 66 -3.26 12.97 -22.10
CA ASP A 66 -4.46 13.26 -22.88
C ASP A 66 -4.84 14.75 -22.87
N GLN A 67 -4.66 15.43 -21.73
CA GLN A 67 -4.85 16.87 -21.63
C GLN A 67 -3.81 17.66 -22.43
N LYS A 68 -2.54 17.23 -22.39
CA LYS A 68 -1.44 17.88 -23.15
C LYS A 68 -1.59 17.68 -24.65
N LEU A 69 -2.05 16.51 -25.10
CA LEU A 69 -2.32 16.24 -26.52
C LEU A 69 -3.47 17.11 -27.03
N THR A 70 -4.58 17.18 -26.27
CA THR A 70 -5.72 18.05 -26.59
C THR A 70 -5.33 19.53 -26.67
N HIS A 71 -4.46 20.00 -25.76
CA HIS A 71 -3.97 21.37 -25.77
C HIS A 71 -3.04 21.67 -26.97
N ARG A 72 -2.16 20.73 -27.34
CA ARG A 72 -1.27 20.86 -28.51
C ARG A 72 -2.04 20.86 -29.84
N ASP A 73 -3.06 20.03 -29.95
CA ASP A 73 -3.89 19.96 -31.16
C ASP A 73 -4.71 21.24 -31.37
N HIS A 74 -5.16 21.87 -30.29
CA HIS A 74 -5.86 23.15 -30.35
C HIS A 74 -4.96 24.28 -30.87
N LEU A 75 -3.67 24.27 -30.50
CA LEU A 75 -2.67 25.21 -31.02
C LEU A 75 -2.36 24.93 -32.49
N SER A 76 -2.33 23.67 -32.92
CA SER A 76 -2.04 23.31 -34.32
C SER A 76 -3.18 23.71 -35.29
N ARG A 77 -4.44 23.73 -34.83
CA ARG A 77 -5.58 24.23 -35.64
C ARG A 77 -5.67 25.75 -35.72
N LYS A 78 -5.08 26.47 -34.76
CA LYS A 78 -5.09 27.95 -34.69
C LYS A 78 -4.15 28.62 -35.70
N TRP A 79 -3.14 27.89 -36.18
CA TRP A 79 -2.14 28.37 -37.15
C TRP A 79 -2.36 27.81 -38.57
N ARG A 80 -3.58 27.38 -38.87
CA ARG A 80 -4.05 27.02 -40.21
C ARG A 80 -5.17 28.00 -40.60
#